data_AF-A0AAD8PDT9-F1
#
_entry.id   AF-A0AAD8PDT9-F1
#
_cell.length_a   1.000
_cell.length_b   1.000
_cell.length_c   1.000
_cell.angle_alpha   90.00
_cell.angle_beta   90.00
_cell.angle_gamma   90.00
#
_symmetry.space_group_name_H-M   'P 1'
#
loop_
_entity.id
_entity.type
_entity.pdbx_description
1 polymer ?
#
loop_
_entity_poly.entity_id
_entity_poly.type
_entity_poly.pdbx_seq_one_letter_code
_entity_poly.pdbx_strand_id
1 'polypeptide(L)'
;MEKLNFFDDLLHYCLDNKDTLGKRDVIASLSYMRTLRNFNLSNPMFKEYSDFICSNLDMFTTSLHLVIHRFGVLGYNPALLKIYECHLKNKIESFDPKQLCLIGWSYAKSNVYIQDLFERIAAAYFYRKDLWNLTDDSLMLWSFSKIERRVPQEIADLRNDILETLQSIVSALRNPEEPIDKRVTRYLDNDRLFIANVPHDVCMASKALATLVPRDKQSVKRMVELLLEVVKIANLSLTAQGITSLWESLSLAAISDPDIVNNLCEVSRYLRLDHSFNSNMLNAILTAIHALKIHDPRVVYQIVHWLEKRAVQMHPPQIYNAICILDDMGIYHDKAWKQLGVIIQKKGIDLELSDLRRVYNIFKRNGKGNDRIFGILEHFLSCKEDTELYGPQ
;
A
#
# COMPACT_ATOMS: atom_id res chain seq x y z
N MET A 1 -29.38 -7.24 15.60
CA MET A 1 -29.10 -6.11 14.71
C MET A 1 -29.32 -6.61 13.29
N GLU A 2 -30.37 -6.15 12.62
CA GLU A 2 -30.47 -6.37 11.17
C GLU A 2 -29.19 -5.86 10.53
N LYS A 3 -28.59 -6.66 9.66
CA LYS A 3 -27.31 -6.31 9.05
C LYS A 3 -27.59 -5.20 8.04
N LEU A 4 -27.29 -3.96 8.41
CA LEU A 4 -27.34 -2.82 7.49
C LEU A 4 -26.39 -3.11 6.34
N ASN A 5 -26.92 -3.15 5.11
CA ASN A 5 -26.16 -3.57 3.93
C ASN A 5 -25.87 -2.41 2.97
N PHE A 6 -26.62 -1.31 3.09
CA PHE A 6 -26.45 -0.11 2.28
C PHE A 6 -25.86 1.03 3.11
N PHE A 7 -25.03 1.85 2.45
CA PHE A 7 -24.36 2.98 3.07
C PHE A 7 -25.36 4.00 3.64
N ASP A 8 -26.43 4.29 2.89
CA ASP A 8 -27.44 5.26 3.27
C ASP A 8 -28.24 4.82 4.51
N ASP A 9 -28.56 3.51 4.62
CA ASP A 9 -29.23 2.96 5.80
C ASP A 9 -28.42 3.17 7.08
N LEU A 10 -27.09 2.97 7.00
CA LEU A 10 -26.20 3.23 8.13
C LEU A 10 -26.20 4.72 8.49
N LEU A 11 -26.16 5.60 7.50
CA LEU A 11 -26.16 7.04 7.76
C LEU A 11 -27.48 7.51 8.38
N HIS A 12 -28.63 7.02 7.89
CA HIS A 12 -29.93 7.27 8.49
C HIS A 12 -29.94 6.83 9.94
N TYR A 13 -29.56 5.58 10.20
CA TYR A 13 -29.47 5.05 11.56
C TYR A 13 -28.59 5.91 12.45
N CYS A 14 -27.40 6.30 11.98
CA CYS A 14 -26.48 7.11 12.75
C CYS A 14 -27.00 8.53 13.02
N LEU A 15 -27.67 9.17 12.06
CA LEU A 15 -28.21 10.52 12.20
C LEU A 15 -29.47 10.55 13.09
N ASP A 16 -30.36 9.56 12.93
CA ASP A 16 -31.58 9.42 13.73
C ASP A 16 -31.27 9.13 15.21
N ASN A 17 -30.11 8.49 15.47
CA ASN A 17 -29.68 8.11 16.81
C ASN A 17 -28.49 8.93 17.31
N LYS A 18 -28.17 10.08 16.68
CA LYS A 18 -26.93 10.84 16.98
C LYS A 18 -26.77 11.21 18.46
N ASP A 19 -27.87 11.46 19.17
CA ASP A 19 -27.87 11.84 20.59
C ASP A 19 -27.60 10.65 21.53
N THR A 20 -27.67 9.41 21.04
CA THR A 20 -27.43 8.18 21.81
C THR A 20 -26.15 7.46 21.41
N LEU A 21 -25.51 7.84 20.30
CA LEU A 21 -24.27 7.22 19.83
C LEU A 21 -23.10 7.47 20.79
N GLY A 22 -22.52 6.40 21.32
CA GLY A 22 -21.30 6.45 22.09
C GLY A 22 -20.05 6.50 21.20
N LYS A 23 -18.89 6.74 21.83
CA LYS A 23 -17.59 6.79 21.13
C LYS A 23 -17.29 5.51 20.33
N ARG A 24 -17.69 4.36 20.86
CA ARG A 24 -17.46 3.05 20.21
C ARG A 24 -18.35 2.90 18.99
N ASP A 25 -19.60 3.36 19.06
CA ASP A 25 -20.57 3.28 17.99
C ASP A 25 -20.14 4.13 16.80
N VAL A 26 -19.66 5.35 17.05
CA VAL A 26 -19.11 6.23 16.01
C VAL A 26 -17.86 5.62 15.35
N ILE A 27 -16.92 5.08 16.13
CA ILE A 27 -15.73 4.45 15.54
C ILE A 27 -16.10 3.19 14.75
N ALA A 28 -17.07 2.40 15.25
CA ALA A 28 -17.57 1.22 14.58
C ALA A 28 -18.31 1.56 13.28
N SER A 29 -19.15 2.60 13.27
CA SER A 29 -19.87 3.04 12.07
C SER A 29 -18.89 3.43 10.97
N LEU A 30 -17.89 4.28 11.27
CA LEU A 30 -16.86 4.68 10.32
C LEU A 30 -16.04 3.48 9.81
N SER A 31 -15.80 2.48 10.67
CA SER A 31 -15.10 1.25 10.28
C SER A 31 -15.93 0.39 9.32
N TYR A 32 -17.25 0.39 9.50
CA TYR A 32 -18.17 -0.45 8.75
C TYR A 32 -18.48 0.09 7.35
N MET A 33 -18.48 1.42 7.18
CA MET A 33 -18.88 2.12 5.95
C MET A 33 -18.29 1.56 4.65
N ARG A 34 -16.98 1.25 4.60
CA ARG A 34 -16.35 0.74 3.38
C ARG A 34 -16.85 -0.64 2.94
N THR A 35 -17.50 -1.38 3.82
CA THR A 35 -18.04 -2.71 3.52
C THR A 35 -19.46 -2.65 2.96
N LEU A 36 -20.09 -1.47 2.98
CA LEU A 36 -21.47 -1.28 2.57
C LEU A 36 -21.61 -1.05 1.06
N ARG A 37 -22.76 -1.44 0.52
CA ARG A 37 -23.12 -1.17 -0.88
C ARG A 37 -23.35 0.33 -1.08
N ASN A 38 -23.02 0.82 -2.27
CA ASN A 38 -23.18 2.22 -2.68
C ASN A 38 -22.41 3.22 -1.79
N PHE A 39 -21.29 2.80 -1.20
CA PHE A 39 -20.39 3.69 -0.46
C PHE A 39 -20.01 4.91 -1.31
N ASN A 40 -20.34 6.11 -0.82
CA ASN A 40 -20.13 7.36 -1.55
C ASN A 40 -19.78 8.51 -0.60
N LEU A 41 -18.53 8.97 -0.66
CA LEU A 41 -18.05 10.09 0.16
C LEU A 41 -18.69 11.44 -0.17
N SER A 42 -19.32 11.56 -1.34
CA SER A 42 -20.05 12.76 -1.77
C SER A 42 -21.50 12.80 -1.27
N ASN A 43 -21.94 11.78 -0.51
CA ASN A 43 -23.31 11.77 0.05
C ASN A 43 -23.48 12.94 1.05
N PRO A 44 -24.50 13.81 0.87
CA PRO A 44 -24.81 14.89 1.80
C PRO A 44 -25.02 14.45 3.25
N MET A 45 -25.63 13.30 3.49
CA MET A 45 -25.82 12.75 4.84
C MET A 45 -24.49 12.32 5.48
N PHE A 46 -23.53 11.85 4.68
CA PHE A 46 -22.21 11.54 5.22
C PHE A 46 -21.48 12.81 5.64
N LYS A 47 -21.63 13.89 4.87
CA LYS A 47 -21.13 15.22 5.27
C LYS A 47 -21.77 15.66 6.59
N GLU A 48 -23.09 15.58 6.70
CA GLU A 48 -23.82 15.93 7.94
C GLU A 48 -23.34 15.09 9.14
N TYR A 49 -23.23 13.78 8.96
CA TYR A 49 -22.74 12.89 10.01
C TYR A 49 -21.30 13.19 10.40
N SER A 50 -20.43 13.47 9.42
CA SER A 50 -19.06 13.90 9.68
C SER A 50 -19.00 15.23 10.42
N ASP A 51 -19.87 16.18 10.08
CA ASP A 51 -19.97 17.46 10.77
C ASP A 51 -20.41 17.29 12.22
N PHE A 52 -21.38 16.41 12.48
CA PHE A 52 -21.76 15.99 13.84
C PHE A 52 -20.56 15.43 14.62
N ILE A 53 -19.81 14.49 14.05
CA ILE A 53 -18.62 13.91 14.70
C ILE A 53 -17.59 14.99 15.01
N CYS A 54 -17.31 15.87 14.05
CA CYS A 54 -16.31 16.93 14.21
C CYS A 54 -16.71 17.99 15.24
N SER A 55 -18.01 18.21 15.45
CA SER A 55 -18.52 19.13 16.47
C SER A 55 -18.51 18.52 17.89
N ASN A 56 -18.32 17.20 18.01
CA ASN A 56 -18.37 16.47 19.28
C ASN A 56 -17.03 15.77 19.60
N LEU A 57 -15.91 16.29 19.12
CA LEU A 57 -14.61 15.61 19.21
C LEU A 57 -14.11 15.42 20.65
N ASP A 58 -14.56 16.23 21.60
CA ASP A 58 -14.21 16.12 23.02
C ASP A 58 -14.56 14.75 23.63
N MET A 59 -15.61 14.08 23.11
CA MET A 59 -15.98 12.73 23.55
C MET A 59 -14.90 11.68 23.22
N PHE A 60 -13.97 12.01 22.32
CA PHE A 60 -12.88 11.14 21.87
C PHE A 60 -11.52 11.55 22.43
N THR A 61 -11.43 12.34 23.51
CA THR A 61 -10.13 12.88 24.00
C THR A 61 -8.98 11.82 24.01
N THR A 62 -9.22 10.61 24.52
CA THR A 62 -8.21 9.52 24.55
C THR A 62 -8.17 8.64 23.29
N SER A 63 -9.11 8.81 22.37
CA SER A 63 -9.30 7.98 21.17
C SER A 63 -9.39 8.78 19.87
N LEU A 64 -9.01 10.07 19.88
CA LEU A 64 -9.13 10.95 18.72
C LEU A 64 -8.32 10.43 17.53
N HIS A 65 -7.14 9.87 17.80
CA HIS A 65 -6.30 9.19 16.82
C HIS A 65 -7.04 8.05 16.08
N LEU A 66 -8.00 7.37 16.72
CA LEU A 66 -8.81 6.34 16.06
C LEU A 66 -9.82 6.95 15.10
N VAL A 67 -10.46 8.06 15.47
CA VAL A 67 -11.39 8.78 14.57
C VAL A 67 -10.62 9.32 13.35
N ILE A 68 -9.47 9.95 13.58
CA ILE A 68 -8.55 10.40 12.52
C ILE A 68 -8.15 9.23 11.63
N HIS A 69 -7.76 8.10 12.22
CA HIS A 69 -7.44 6.88 11.49
C HIS A 69 -8.61 6.38 10.63
N ARG A 70 -9.84 6.39 11.14
CA ARG A 70 -10.99 5.97 10.35
C ARG A 70 -11.29 6.93 9.19
N PHE A 71 -11.19 8.24 9.39
CA PHE A 71 -11.30 9.19 8.28
C PHE A 71 -10.17 9.04 7.25
N GLY A 72 -8.94 8.76 7.69
CA GLY A 72 -7.82 8.44 6.81
C GLY A 72 -8.04 7.14 6.01
N VAL A 73 -8.60 6.09 6.64
CA VAL A 73 -9.00 4.86 5.94
C VAL A 73 -10.10 5.12 4.93
N LEU A 74 -11.09 5.94 5.27
CA LEU A 74 -12.17 6.30 4.36
C LEU A 74 -11.65 7.13 3.18
N GLY A 75 -10.68 8.01 3.43
CA GLY A 75 -10.16 8.98 2.47
C GLY A 75 -10.95 10.29 2.49
N TYR A 76 -11.52 10.67 3.63
CA TYR A 76 -12.38 11.85 3.75
C TYR A 76 -11.60 13.06 4.31
N ASN A 77 -10.99 13.82 3.40
CA ASN A 77 -10.11 14.94 3.72
C ASN A 77 -10.78 16.11 4.46
N PRO A 78 -12.06 16.48 4.18
CA PRO A 78 -12.71 17.59 4.90
C PRO A 78 -12.72 17.42 6.42
N ALA A 79 -12.97 16.19 6.91
CA ALA A 79 -12.93 15.91 8.34
C ALA A 79 -11.52 16.06 8.92
N LEU A 80 -10.49 15.56 8.22
CA LEU A 80 -9.10 15.67 8.67
C LEU A 80 -8.65 17.13 8.80
N LEU A 81 -9.02 17.98 7.85
CA LEU A 81 -8.72 19.41 7.91
C LEU A 81 -9.43 20.10 9.09
N LYS A 82 -10.72 19.79 9.30
CA LYS A 82 -11.50 20.33 10.42
C LYS A 82 -10.95 19.88 11.78
N ILE A 83 -10.60 18.59 11.92
CA ILE A 83 -9.98 18.04 13.14
C ILE A 83 -8.63 18.74 13.41
N TYR A 84 -7.82 18.98 12.37
CA TYR A 84 -6.55 19.66 12.54
C TYR A 84 -6.72 21.06 13.13
N GLU A 85 -7.50 21.92 12.46
CA GLU A 85 -7.67 23.32 12.87
C GLU A 85 -8.33 23.46 14.24
N CYS A 86 -9.35 22.63 14.52
CA CYS A 86 -10.12 22.77 15.75
C CYS A 86 -9.47 22.08 16.96
N HIS A 87 -8.70 21.01 16.77
CA HIS A 87 -8.26 20.15 17.88
C HIS A 87 -6.76 19.88 17.92
N LEU A 88 -6.13 19.53 16.79
CA LEU A 88 -4.73 19.08 16.82
C LEU A 88 -3.75 20.24 16.91
N LYS A 89 -4.02 21.36 16.22
CA LYS A 89 -3.11 22.50 16.10
C LYS A 89 -2.55 23.03 17.42
N ASN A 90 -3.18 22.79 18.56
CA ASN A 90 -2.66 23.21 19.87
C ASN A 90 -2.44 22.06 20.86
N LYS A 91 -2.55 20.80 20.43
CA LYS A 91 -2.57 19.63 21.32
C LYS A 91 -1.70 18.45 20.86
N ILE A 92 -0.94 18.56 19.76
CA ILE A 92 -0.14 17.45 19.21
C ILE A 92 0.80 16.83 20.26
N GLU A 93 1.44 17.66 21.08
CA GLU A 93 2.43 17.25 22.06
C GLU A 93 1.84 16.41 23.21
N SER A 94 0.51 16.41 23.37
CA SER A 94 -0.20 15.63 24.39
C SER A 94 -0.45 14.18 23.98
N PHE A 95 -0.39 13.86 22.68
CA PHE A 95 -0.64 12.51 22.18
C PHE A 95 0.54 11.61 22.43
N ASP A 96 0.29 10.35 22.77
CA ASP A 96 1.35 9.36 22.90
C ASP A 96 1.97 9.00 21.53
N PRO A 97 3.14 8.36 21.51
CA PRO A 97 3.90 8.06 20.28
C PRO A 97 3.14 7.19 19.27
N LYS A 98 2.40 6.18 19.74
CA LYS A 98 1.57 5.35 18.88
C LYS A 98 0.43 6.16 18.26
N GLN A 99 -0.18 7.05 19.05
CA GLN A 99 -1.21 7.96 18.57
C GLN A 99 -0.64 8.92 17.51
N LEU A 100 0.55 9.48 17.74
CA LEU A 100 1.25 10.35 16.79
C LEU A 100 1.51 9.63 15.46
N CYS A 101 1.98 8.38 15.51
CA CYS A 101 2.21 7.57 14.31
C CYS A 101 0.92 7.33 13.51
N LEU A 102 -0.18 7.00 14.19
CA LEU A 102 -1.48 6.80 13.55
C LEU A 102 -2.03 8.10 12.96
N ILE A 103 -1.87 9.23 13.65
CA ILE A 103 -2.25 10.55 13.12
C ILE A 103 -1.43 10.84 11.86
N GLY A 104 -0.10 10.79 11.94
CA GLY A 104 0.80 11.04 10.81
C GLY A 104 0.47 10.17 9.60
N TRP A 105 0.27 8.87 9.82
CA TRP A 105 -0.12 7.93 8.77
C TRP A 105 -1.45 8.29 8.12
N SER A 106 -2.43 8.72 8.91
CA SER A 106 -3.77 9.03 8.41
C SER A 106 -3.76 10.23 7.47
N TYR A 107 -3.07 11.30 7.86
CA TYR A 107 -2.91 12.50 7.03
C TYR A 107 -2.11 12.17 5.77
N ALA A 108 -0.98 11.45 5.91
CA ALA A 108 -0.14 11.06 4.79
C ALA A 108 -0.87 10.15 3.79
N LYS A 109 -1.64 9.16 4.26
CA LYS A 109 -2.45 8.26 3.43
C LYS A 109 -3.51 8.99 2.63
N SER A 110 -4.11 10.01 3.24
CA SER A 110 -5.13 10.86 2.61
C SER A 110 -4.54 11.93 1.69
N ASN A 111 -3.22 11.94 1.48
CA ASN A 111 -2.49 12.99 0.76
C ASN A 111 -2.78 14.40 1.32
N VAL A 112 -3.02 14.51 2.62
CA VAL A 112 -3.19 15.79 3.31
C VAL A 112 -1.87 16.15 3.95
N TYR A 113 -1.17 17.11 3.35
CA TYR A 113 0.11 17.60 3.85
C TYR A 113 -0.07 18.93 4.58
N ILE A 114 0.23 18.94 5.87
CA ILE A 114 0.25 20.13 6.72
C ILE A 114 1.62 20.17 7.39
N GLN A 115 2.47 21.09 6.97
CA GLN A 115 3.88 21.12 7.39
C GLN A 115 4.04 21.18 8.92
N ASP A 116 3.34 22.11 9.59
CA ASP A 116 3.37 22.26 11.06
C ASP A 116 3.00 20.96 11.80
N LEU A 117 1.97 20.26 11.31
CA LEU A 117 1.53 18.99 11.88
C LEU A 117 2.66 17.96 11.87
N PHE A 118 3.32 17.76 10.72
CA PHE A 118 4.38 16.75 10.59
C PHE A 118 5.66 17.15 11.31
N GLU A 119 6.01 18.43 11.36
CA GLU A 119 7.14 18.93 12.14
C GLU A 119 6.93 18.68 13.64
N ARG A 120 5.73 18.93 14.15
CA ARG A 120 5.42 18.72 15.57
C ARG A 120 5.24 17.27 15.94
N ILE A 121 4.67 16.45 15.05
CA ILE A 121 4.66 14.99 15.21
C ILE A 121 6.10 14.48 15.32
N ALA A 122 6.99 14.87 14.40
CA ALA A 122 8.38 14.45 14.43
C ALA A 122 9.08 14.91 15.71
N ALA A 123 8.95 16.19 16.08
CA ALA A 123 9.53 16.73 17.29
C ALA A 123 9.04 16.00 18.55
N ALA A 124 7.75 15.77 18.69
CA ALA A 124 7.17 15.06 19.84
C ALA A 124 7.56 13.57 19.87
N TYR A 125 7.70 12.93 18.70
CA TYR A 125 8.15 11.55 18.58
C TYR A 125 9.61 11.40 19.00
N PHE A 126 10.54 12.13 18.38
CA PHE A 126 11.98 11.99 18.62
C PHE A 126 12.45 12.60 19.96
N TYR A 127 11.70 13.54 20.54
CA TYR A 127 12.00 14.04 21.89
C TYR A 127 11.84 12.97 22.98
N ARG A 128 10.88 12.06 22.80
CA ARG A 128 10.64 10.96 23.73
C ARG A 128 11.63 9.85 23.39
N LYS A 129 12.64 9.62 24.24
CA LYS A 129 13.66 8.58 24.00
C LYS A 129 13.19 7.18 24.38
N ASP A 130 11.89 6.91 24.31
CA ASP A 130 11.38 5.59 24.64
C ASP A 130 11.75 4.61 23.51
N LEU A 131 11.99 3.36 23.87
CA LEU A 131 12.13 2.30 22.86
C LEU A 131 10.77 2.19 22.15
N TRP A 132 10.74 2.50 20.86
CA TRP A 132 9.58 2.32 20.00
C TRP A 132 9.41 0.87 19.58
N ASN A 133 8.25 0.53 19.02
CA ASN A 133 8.08 -0.76 18.39
C ASN A 133 8.13 -0.62 16.86
N LEU A 134 8.37 -1.74 16.18
CA LEU A 134 8.48 -1.80 14.73
C LEU A 134 7.25 -1.21 14.04
N THR A 135 6.05 -1.40 14.60
CA THR A 135 4.83 -0.83 14.02
C THR A 135 4.88 0.69 14.01
N ASP A 136 5.28 1.31 15.13
CA ASP A 136 5.36 2.76 15.28
C ASP A 136 6.43 3.35 14.33
N ASP A 137 7.65 2.81 14.34
CA ASP A 137 8.74 3.29 13.47
C ASP A 137 8.40 3.10 11.99
N SER A 138 7.79 1.97 11.64
CA SER A 138 7.39 1.69 10.26
C SER A 138 6.29 2.64 9.79
N LEU A 139 5.31 2.95 10.65
CA LEU A 139 4.25 3.93 10.33
C LEU A 139 4.84 5.32 10.15
N MET A 140 5.76 5.74 11.01
CA MET A 140 6.41 7.05 10.91
C MET A 140 7.23 7.16 9.63
N LEU A 141 8.08 6.18 9.36
CA LEU A 141 8.90 6.12 8.16
C LEU A 141 8.05 6.10 6.88
N TRP A 142 6.96 5.32 6.88
CA TRP A 142 6.00 5.30 5.78
C TRP A 142 5.33 6.66 5.58
N SER A 143 4.91 7.32 6.67
CA SER A 143 4.27 8.62 6.61
C SER A 143 5.21 9.65 5.98
N PHE A 144 6.47 9.70 6.45
CA PHE A 144 7.50 10.58 5.89
C PHE A 144 7.77 10.28 4.41
N SER A 145 7.81 9.00 4.02
CA SER A 145 7.98 8.63 2.61
C SER A 145 6.84 9.14 1.72
N LYS A 146 5.61 9.18 2.23
CA LYS A 146 4.43 9.60 1.48
C LYS A 146 4.33 11.10 1.28
N ILE A 147 4.81 11.88 2.23
CA ILE A 147 4.89 13.34 2.13
C ILE A 147 6.26 13.84 1.68
N GLU A 148 7.15 12.92 1.28
CA GLU A 148 8.52 13.21 0.84
C GLU A 148 9.36 14.00 1.86
N ARG A 149 9.07 13.86 3.16
CA ARG A 149 9.86 14.48 4.24
C ARG A 149 11.19 13.76 4.39
N ARG A 150 12.30 14.45 4.09
CA ARG A 150 13.66 13.89 4.12
C ARG A 150 14.56 14.60 5.11
N VAL A 151 14.32 14.39 6.41
CA VAL A 151 15.23 14.86 7.46
C VAL A 151 16.24 13.73 7.78
N PRO A 152 17.54 13.91 7.47
CA PRO A 152 18.50 12.80 7.53
C PRO A 152 18.63 12.13 8.89
N GLN A 153 18.65 12.91 9.98
CA GLN A 153 18.78 12.37 11.33
C GLN A 153 17.55 11.54 11.73
N GLU A 154 16.34 12.06 11.49
CA GLU A 154 15.08 11.35 11.77
C GLU A 154 15.01 10.01 11.02
N ILE A 155 15.41 10.00 9.74
CA ILE A 155 15.46 8.78 8.92
C ILE A 155 16.52 7.81 9.45
N ALA A 156 17.70 8.31 9.82
CA ALA A 156 18.77 7.50 10.35
C ALA A 156 18.36 6.83 11.67
N ASP A 157 17.71 7.57 12.57
CA ASP A 157 17.26 7.06 13.87
C ASP A 157 16.22 5.95 13.70
N LEU A 158 15.16 6.16 12.90
CA LEU A 158 14.14 5.15 12.60
C LEU A 158 14.76 3.90 11.94
N ARG A 159 15.62 4.11 10.94
CA ARG A 159 16.31 3.03 10.23
C ARG A 159 17.17 2.20 11.17
N ASN A 160 17.95 2.85 12.04
CA ASN A 160 18.85 2.17 12.96
C ASN A 160 18.06 1.35 13.98
N ASP A 161 16.98 1.89 14.55
CA ASP A 161 16.16 1.15 15.53
C ASP A 161 15.51 -0.10 14.91
N ILE A 162 14.98 0.02 13.68
CA ILE A 162 14.41 -1.13 12.96
C ILE A 162 15.49 -2.18 12.67
N LEU A 163 16.67 -1.77 12.20
CA LEU A 163 17.76 -2.69 11.89
C LEU A 163 18.31 -3.39 13.14
N GLU A 164 18.49 -2.67 14.24
CA GLU A 164 18.90 -3.24 15.53
C GLU A 164 17.84 -4.23 16.04
N THR A 165 16.56 -3.87 15.96
CA THR A 165 15.46 -4.75 16.36
C THR A 165 15.42 -6.02 15.54
N LEU A 166 15.56 -5.93 14.22
CA LEU A 166 15.65 -7.10 13.35
C LEU A 166 16.86 -7.98 13.67
N GLN A 167 18.01 -7.38 13.96
CA GLN A 167 19.21 -8.13 14.36
C GLN A 167 19.00 -8.87 15.68
N SER A 168 18.41 -8.21 16.70
CA SER A 168 18.08 -8.87 17.96
C SER A 168 17.08 -10.02 17.76
N ILE A 169 16.05 -9.84 16.92
CA ILE A 169 15.09 -10.91 16.60
C ILE A 169 15.80 -12.08 15.91
N VAL A 170 16.63 -11.83 14.91
CA VAL A 170 17.39 -12.90 14.22
C VAL A 170 18.31 -13.63 15.20
N SER A 171 19.02 -12.91 16.07
CA SER A 171 19.88 -13.49 17.10
C SER A 171 19.09 -14.40 18.03
N ALA A 172 17.94 -13.93 18.52
CA ALA A 172 17.06 -14.72 19.37
C ALA A 172 16.51 -15.97 18.65
N LEU A 173 16.20 -15.88 17.36
CA LEU A 173 15.73 -17.04 16.61
C LEU A 173 16.84 -18.07 16.33
N ARG A 174 18.09 -17.62 16.14
CA ARG A 174 19.25 -18.51 15.92
C ARG A 174 19.74 -19.21 17.19
N ASN A 175 19.64 -18.53 18.33
CA ASN A 175 20.15 -19.02 19.62
C ASN A 175 18.97 -19.27 20.59
N PRO A 176 18.23 -20.38 20.45
CA PRO A 176 17.04 -20.63 21.26
C PRO A 176 17.33 -20.87 22.75
N GLU A 177 18.58 -21.13 23.12
CA GLU A 177 19.01 -21.35 24.50
C GLU A 177 19.36 -20.04 25.24
N GLU A 178 19.61 -18.95 24.50
CA GLU A 178 20.02 -17.67 25.10
C GLU A 178 18.80 -16.87 25.59
N PRO A 179 18.90 -16.13 26.71
CA PRO A 179 17.79 -15.32 27.19
C PRO A 179 17.40 -14.25 26.18
N ILE A 180 16.09 -14.02 26.03
CA ILE A 180 15.55 -13.04 25.09
C ILE A 180 15.84 -11.62 25.61
N ASP A 181 16.45 -10.80 24.76
CA ASP A 181 16.65 -9.36 24.96
C ASP A 181 15.30 -8.64 25.18
N LYS A 182 15.27 -7.66 26.10
CA LYS A 182 14.12 -6.78 26.39
C LYS A 182 13.50 -6.13 25.14
N ARG A 183 14.29 -5.84 24.10
CA ARG A 183 13.81 -5.34 22.80
C ARG A 183 12.94 -6.39 22.10
N VAL A 184 13.33 -7.65 22.20
CA VAL A 184 12.69 -8.79 21.52
C VAL A 184 11.43 -9.27 22.25
N THR A 185 11.33 -9.10 23.57
CA THR A 185 10.13 -9.51 24.36
C THR A 185 8.83 -8.81 23.94
N ARG A 186 8.91 -7.81 23.07
CA ARG A 186 7.75 -7.12 22.48
C ARG A 186 7.20 -7.83 21.24
N TYR A 187 7.98 -8.73 20.66
CA TYR A 187 7.67 -9.40 19.41
C TYR A 187 7.60 -10.91 19.56
N LEU A 188 8.35 -11.48 20.51
CA LEU A 188 8.34 -12.89 20.86
C LEU A 188 7.85 -13.08 22.29
N ASP A 189 7.03 -14.10 22.51
CA ASP A 189 6.77 -14.61 23.86
C ASP A 189 7.92 -15.51 24.35
N ASN A 190 7.77 -16.07 25.56
CA ASN A 190 8.78 -16.94 26.16
C ASN A 190 9.00 -18.24 25.37
N ASP A 191 8.00 -18.67 24.58
CA ASP A 191 8.06 -19.84 23.71
C ASP A 191 8.60 -19.48 22.30
N ARG A 192 9.07 -18.24 22.12
CA ARG A 192 9.57 -17.68 20.86
C ARG A 192 8.53 -17.68 19.74
N LEU A 193 7.25 -17.61 20.09
CA LEU A 193 6.17 -17.39 19.15
C LEU A 193 5.94 -15.90 18.95
N PHE A 194 5.67 -15.51 17.70
CA PHE A 194 5.44 -14.12 17.36
C PHE A 194 4.10 -13.61 17.92
N ILE A 195 4.16 -12.57 18.74
CA ILE A 195 2.99 -11.84 19.27
C ILE A 195 2.70 -10.54 18.51
N ALA A 196 3.55 -10.20 17.54
CA ALA A 196 3.46 -8.99 16.72
C ALA A 196 3.68 -9.31 15.23
N ASN A 197 3.17 -8.45 14.34
CA ASN A 197 3.24 -8.65 12.90
C ASN A 197 4.52 -8.07 12.27
N VAL A 198 5.67 -8.58 12.73
CA VAL A 198 7.00 -8.17 12.27
C VAL A 198 7.12 -8.16 10.74
N PRO A 199 6.64 -9.18 9.99
CA PRO A 199 6.79 -9.17 8.54
C PRO A 199 6.05 -8.03 7.84
N HIS A 200 4.85 -7.69 8.30
CA HIS A 200 4.09 -6.58 7.74
C HIS A 200 4.81 -5.24 7.94
N ASP A 201 5.24 -4.98 9.18
CA ASP A 201 5.83 -3.69 9.56
C ASP A 201 7.15 -3.47 8.81
N VAL A 202 8.00 -4.50 8.75
CA VAL A 202 9.31 -4.40 8.09
C VAL A 202 9.17 -4.31 6.56
N CYS A 203 8.18 -4.97 5.94
CA CYS A 203 7.91 -4.76 4.51
C CYS A 203 7.52 -3.30 4.22
N MET A 204 6.69 -2.71 5.09
CA MET A 204 6.27 -1.31 4.97
C MET A 204 7.47 -0.36 5.16
N ALA A 205 8.29 -0.58 6.18
CA ALA A 205 9.50 0.19 6.43
C ALA A 205 10.53 0.08 5.30
N SER A 206 10.76 -1.12 4.76
CA SER A 206 11.72 -1.36 3.68
C SER A 206 11.39 -0.52 2.45
N LYS A 207 10.10 -0.51 2.05
CA LYS A 207 9.62 0.29 0.92
C LYS A 207 9.73 1.79 1.19
N ALA A 208 9.35 2.20 2.39
CA ALA A 208 9.43 3.60 2.81
C ALA A 208 10.88 4.11 2.81
N LEU A 209 11.81 3.32 3.34
CA LEU A 209 13.23 3.63 3.34
C LEU A 209 13.79 3.72 1.91
N ALA A 210 13.48 2.75 1.06
CA ALA A 210 13.91 2.76 -0.34
C ALA A 210 13.36 3.97 -1.12
N THR A 211 12.20 4.50 -0.73
CA THR A 211 11.60 5.71 -1.32
C THR A 211 12.31 6.98 -0.84
N LEU A 212 12.64 7.06 0.44
CA LEU A 212 13.27 8.24 1.06
C LEU A 212 14.76 8.36 0.72
N VAL A 213 15.48 7.23 0.77
CA VAL A 213 16.93 7.15 0.61
C VAL A 213 17.33 6.04 -0.36
N PRO A 214 16.91 6.09 -1.64
CA PRO A 214 17.20 5.04 -2.63
C PRO A 214 18.70 4.80 -2.87
N ARG A 215 19.56 5.76 -2.49
CA ARG A 215 21.02 5.63 -2.57
C ARG A 215 21.64 4.86 -1.41
N ASP A 216 20.95 4.77 -0.28
CA ASP A 216 21.37 3.95 0.86
C ASP A 216 21.02 2.47 0.62
N LYS A 217 21.63 1.91 -0.43
CA LYS A 217 21.39 0.53 -0.86
C LYS A 217 21.72 -0.46 0.25
N GLN A 218 22.74 -0.17 1.05
CA GLN A 218 23.22 -1.07 2.09
C GLN A 218 22.17 -1.27 3.18
N SER A 219 21.55 -0.20 3.67
CA SER A 219 20.52 -0.32 4.69
C SER A 219 19.23 -0.96 4.16
N VAL A 220 18.79 -0.61 2.95
CA VAL A 220 17.64 -1.27 2.32
C VAL A 220 17.91 -2.76 2.12
N LYS A 221 19.08 -3.11 1.56
CA LYS A 221 19.55 -4.49 1.38
C LYS A 221 19.50 -5.24 2.71
N ARG A 222 20.13 -4.68 3.75
CA ARG A 222 20.23 -5.32 5.06
C ARG A 222 18.86 -5.54 5.73
N MET A 223 17.94 -4.59 5.58
CA MET A 223 16.59 -4.71 6.12
C MET A 223 15.82 -5.86 5.45
N VAL A 224 15.92 -5.99 4.13
CA VAL A 224 15.29 -7.08 3.37
C VAL A 224 15.92 -8.44 3.70
N GLU A 225 17.25 -8.52 3.80
CA GLU A 225 17.96 -9.75 4.20
C GLU A 225 17.51 -10.26 5.56
N LEU A 226 17.53 -9.39 6.57
CA LEU A 226 17.13 -9.74 7.92
C LEU A 226 15.67 -10.18 7.98
N LEU A 227 14.77 -9.50 7.26
CA LEU A 227 13.37 -9.93 7.18
C LEU A 227 13.22 -11.31 6.55
N LEU A 228 13.84 -11.54 5.39
CA LEU A 228 13.75 -12.84 4.71
C LEU A 228 14.33 -13.97 5.59
N GLU A 229 15.35 -13.65 6.39
CA GLU A 229 15.89 -14.56 7.37
C GLU A 229 14.90 -14.85 8.52
N VAL A 230 14.30 -13.83 9.12
CA VAL A 230 13.26 -13.99 10.16
C VAL A 230 12.13 -14.88 9.64
N VAL A 231 11.64 -14.57 8.43
CA VAL A 231 10.57 -15.32 7.76
C VAL A 231 10.95 -16.78 7.57
N LYS A 232 12.20 -17.04 7.15
CA LYS A 232 12.71 -18.40 6.92
C LYS A 232 12.87 -19.20 8.22
N ILE A 233 13.52 -18.64 9.24
CA ILE A 233 13.79 -19.37 10.50
C ILE A 233 12.49 -19.66 11.24
N ALA A 234 11.59 -18.67 11.32
CA ALA A 234 10.34 -18.81 12.05
C ALA A 234 9.18 -19.37 11.20
N ASN A 235 9.45 -19.79 9.96
CA ASN A 235 8.46 -20.32 9.01
C ASN A 235 7.21 -19.42 8.89
N LEU A 236 7.43 -18.10 8.83
CA LEU A 236 6.35 -17.13 8.67
C LEU A 236 5.95 -17.02 7.20
N SER A 237 4.73 -16.54 6.96
CA SER A 237 4.28 -16.23 5.60
C SER A 237 4.31 -14.72 5.33
N LEU A 238 4.75 -14.33 4.13
CA LEU A 238 4.57 -12.96 3.66
C LEU A 238 3.23 -12.83 2.96
N THR A 239 2.54 -11.73 3.23
CA THR A 239 1.33 -11.36 2.49
C THR A 239 1.69 -10.92 1.07
N ALA A 240 0.72 -10.95 0.15
CA ALA A 240 0.93 -10.48 -1.21
C ALA A 240 1.37 -8.99 -1.25
N GLN A 241 0.82 -8.18 -0.33
CA GLN A 241 1.25 -6.79 -0.14
C GLN A 241 2.69 -6.70 0.35
N GLY A 242 3.10 -7.55 1.31
CA GLY A 242 4.48 -7.60 1.79
C GLY A 242 5.47 -7.94 0.67
N ILE A 243 5.19 -8.99 -0.10
CA ILE A 243 6.01 -9.40 -1.26
C ILE A 243 6.12 -8.27 -2.28
N THR A 244 5.00 -7.58 -2.57
CA THR A 244 4.97 -6.42 -3.47
C THR A 244 5.90 -5.31 -2.96
N SER A 245 5.81 -4.96 -1.68
CA SER A 245 6.67 -3.94 -1.07
C SER A 245 8.15 -4.30 -1.16
N LEU A 246 8.52 -5.58 -1.01
CA LEU A 246 9.91 -6.01 -1.13
C LEU A 246 10.43 -5.89 -2.57
N TRP A 247 9.64 -6.29 -3.56
CA TRP A 247 10.00 -6.08 -4.98
C TRP A 247 10.19 -4.61 -5.31
N GLU A 248 9.28 -3.75 -4.87
CA GLU A 248 9.40 -2.30 -5.04
C GLU A 248 10.63 -1.75 -4.31
N SER A 249 10.95 -2.25 -3.11
CA SER A 249 12.13 -1.82 -2.34
C SER A 249 13.42 -2.10 -3.10
N LEU A 250 13.57 -3.32 -3.63
CA LEU A 250 14.74 -3.69 -4.44
C LEU A 250 14.82 -2.86 -5.72
N SER A 251 13.70 -2.65 -6.40
CA SER A 251 13.65 -1.86 -7.62
C SER A 251 14.02 -0.40 -7.38
N LEU A 252 13.45 0.25 -6.35
CA LEU A 252 13.70 1.64 -6.00
C LEU A 252 15.16 1.90 -5.62
N ALA A 253 15.77 0.96 -4.90
CA ALA A 253 17.19 1.02 -4.52
C ALA A 253 18.13 0.43 -5.58
N ALA A 254 17.60 -0.08 -6.70
CA ALA A 254 18.37 -0.80 -7.73
C ALA A 254 19.31 -1.87 -7.11
N ILE A 255 18.73 -2.77 -6.34
CA ILE A 255 19.40 -3.91 -5.69
C ILE A 255 19.07 -5.19 -6.48
N SER A 256 20.10 -5.80 -7.06
CA SER A 256 20.00 -7.05 -7.83
C SER A 256 20.93 -8.14 -7.26
N ASP A 257 21.08 -8.14 -5.94
CA ASP A 257 21.88 -9.15 -5.23
C ASP A 257 21.30 -10.56 -5.48
N PRO A 258 22.10 -11.53 -5.99
CA PRO A 258 21.57 -12.83 -6.40
C PRO A 258 20.89 -13.61 -5.27
N ASP A 259 21.42 -13.55 -4.05
CA ASP A 259 20.89 -14.33 -2.93
C ASP A 259 19.55 -13.78 -2.46
N ILE A 260 19.44 -12.44 -2.36
CA ILE A 260 18.18 -11.78 -2.02
C ILE A 260 17.14 -12.02 -3.11
N VAL A 261 17.51 -11.85 -4.37
CA VAL A 261 16.61 -12.06 -5.51
C VAL A 261 16.10 -13.50 -5.52
N ASN A 262 16.98 -14.49 -5.33
CA ASN A 262 16.59 -15.89 -5.28
C ASN A 262 15.60 -16.18 -4.12
N ASN A 263 15.89 -15.67 -2.92
CA ASN A 263 15.00 -15.82 -1.77
C ASN A 263 13.64 -15.16 -2.01
N LEU A 264 13.62 -13.95 -2.59
CA LEU A 264 12.37 -13.24 -2.88
C LEU A 264 11.57 -13.93 -4.00
N CYS A 265 12.23 -14.50 -5.01
CA CYS A 265 11.58 -15.36 -6.00
C CYS A 265 10.97 -16.61 -5.36
N GLU A 266 11.63 -17.22 -4.38
CA GLU A 266 11.09 -18.36 -3.65
C GLU A 266 9.84 -17.98 -2.86
N VAL A 267 9.85 -16.89 -2.12
CA VAL A 267 8.65 -16.44 -1.40
C VAL A 267 7.54 -16.01 -2.37
N SER A 268 7.91 -15.43 -3.53
CA SER A 268 6.95 -15.06 -4.57
C SER A 268 6.24 -16.26 -5.21
N ARG A 269 6.82 -17.46 -5.15
CA ARG A 269 6.17 -18.71 -5.59
C ARG A 269 4.83 -18.93 -4.89
N TYR A 270 4.71 -18.45 -3.65
CA TYR A 270 3.54 -18.63 -2.79
C TYR A 270 2.59 -17.43 -2.81
N LEU A 271 2.73 -16.52 -3.79
CA LEU A 271 1.77 -15.43 -4.00
C LEU A 271 0.36 -16.02 -4.10
N ARG A 272 -0.47 -15.73 -3.10
CA ARG A 272 -1.88 -16.13 -3.09
C ARG A 272 -2.61 -15.26 -4.09
N LEU A 273 -2.91 -15.82 -5.27
CA LEU A 273 -3.67 -15.13 -6.31
C LEU A 273 -5.18 -15.05 -6.01
N ASP A 274 -5.53 -14.94 -4.73
CA ASP A 274 -6.89 -14.77 -4.23
C ASP A 274 -7.31 -13.29 -4.26
N HIS A 275 -8.43 -12.95 -3.62
CA HIS A 275 -8.96 -11.58 -3.57
C HIS A 275 -8.01 -10.54 -2.94
N SER A 276 -6.97 -10.96 -2.22
CA SER A 276 -5.98 -10.05 -1.61
C SER A 276 -4.94 -9.52 -2.61
N PHE A 277 -4.71 -10.23 -3.74
CA PHE A 277 -3.76 -9.83 -4.77
C PHE A 277 -4.47 -9.21 -5.99
N ASN A 278 -4.22 -7.91 -6.21
CA ASN A 278 -4.91 -7.08 -7.19
C ASN A 278 -4.00 -6.58 -8.33
N SER A 279 -4.58 -5.89 -9.31
CA SER A 279 -3.86 -5.40 -10.49
C SER A 279 -2.77 -4.39 -10.18
N ASN A 280 -2.91 -3.57 -9.13
CA ASN A 280 -1.86 -2.63 -8.71
C ASN A 280 -0.62 -3.39 -8.24
N MET A 281 -0.81 -4.43 -7.42
CA MET A 281 0.28 -5.26 -6.93
C MET A 281 0.97 -6.01 -8.06
N LEU A 282 0.21 -6.62 -8.98
CA LEU A 282 0.80 -7.26 -10.16
C LEU A 282 1.62 -6.26 -10.99
N ASN A 283 1.09 -5.06 -11.24
CA ASN A 283 1.77 -4.07 -12.04
C ASN A 283 3.07 -3.57 -11.37
N ALA A 284 3.04 -3.41 -10.03
CA ALA A 284 4.21 -3.03 -9.25
C ALA A 284 5.30 -4.13 -9.29
N ILE A 285 4.93 -5.40 -9.09
CA ILE A 285 5.88 -6.52 -9.19
C ILE A 285 6.44 -6.64 -10.60
N LEU A 286 5.59 -6.59 -11.64
CA LEU A 286 6.01 -6.68 -13.04
C LEU A 286 7.00 -5.56 -13.41
N THR A 287 6.70 -4.32 -12.99
CA THR A 287 7.59 -3.18 -13.18
C THR A 287 8.92 -3.36 -12.45
N ALA A 288 8.87 -3.84 -11.21
CA ALA A 288 10.07 -4.06 -10.40
C ALA A 288 10.99 -5.13 -11.00
N ILE A 289 10.46 -6.29 -11.39
CA ILE A 289 11.28 -7.36 -11.98
C ILE A 289 11.83 -6.94 -13.34
N HIS A 290 11.09 -6.15 -14.12
CA HIS A 290 11.56 -5.61 -15.39
C HIS A 290 12.71 -4.62 -15.19
N ALA A 291 12.57 -3.67 -14.26
CA ALA A 291 13.62 -2.71 -13.93
C ALA A 291 14.90 -3.38 -13.43
N LEU A 292 14.76 -4.48 -12.68
CA LEU A 292 15.87 -5.30 -12.18
C LEU A 292 16.36 -6.35 -13.18
N LYS A 293 15.75 -6.47 -14.37
CA LYS A 293 16.05 -7.46 -15.42
C LYS A 293 15.93 -8.92 -14.97
N ILE A 294 14.99 -9.21 -14.06
CA ILE A 294 14.77 -10.53 -13.49
C ILE A 294 13.79 -11.33 -14.36
N HIS A 295 14.22 -12.52 -14.78
CA HIS A 295 13.45 -13.45 -15.63
C HIS A 295 13.18 -14.79 -14.94
N ASP A 296 13.05 -14.80 -13.61
CA ASP A 296 12.85 -16.03 -12.84
C ASP A 296 11.45 -16.64 -13.08
N PRO A 297 11.34 -17.93 -13.45
CA PRO A 297 10.06 -18.57 -13.73
C PRO A 297 9.07 -18.54 -12.56
N ARG A 298 9.53 -18.54 -11.31
CA ARG A 298 8.65 -18.58 -10.12
C ARG A 298 7.78 -17.34 -10.04
N VAL A 299 8.33 -16.16 -10.29
CA VAL A 299 7.57 -14.89 -10.27
C VAL A 299 6.84 -14.66 -11.60
N VAL A 300 7.48 -14.97 -12.73
CA VAL A 300 6.86 -14.83 -14.06
C VAL A 300 5.60 -15.68 -14.17
N TYR A 301 5.63 -16.92 -13.68
CA TYR A 301 4.45 -17.80 -13.67
C TYR A 301 3.27 -17.16 -12.93
N GLN A 302 3.50 -16.57 -11.76
CA GLN A 302 2.43 -15.94 -10.97
C GLN A 302 1.81 -14.75 -11.71
N ILE A 303 2.63 -13.95 -12.39
CA ILE A 303 2.18 -12.82 -13.20
C ILE A 303 1.30 -13.31 -14.36
N VAL A 304 1.79 -14.25 -15.17
CA VAL A 304 1.03 -14.74 -16.34
C VAL A 304 -0.23 -15.50 -15.93
N HIS A 305 -0.19 -16.24 -14.81
CA HIS A 305 -1.36 -16.93 -14.27
C HIS A 305 -2.43 -15.94 -13.81
N TRP A 306 -2.05 -14.88 -13.09
CA TRP A 306 -2.99 -13.86 -12.69
C TRP A 306 -3.59 -13.14 -13.91
N LEU A 307 -2.78 -12.82 -14.92
CA LEU A 307 -3.27 -12.20 -16.15
C LEU A 307 -4.29 -13.10 -16.87
N GLU A 308 -4.01 -14.39 -17.00
CA GLU A 308 -4.97 -15.36 -17.57
C GLU A 308 -6.31 -15.33 -16.83
N LYS A 309 -6.30 -15.33 -15.49
CA LYS A 309 -7.51 -15.50 -14.69
C LYS A 309 -8.27 -14.21 -14.39
N ARG A 310 -7.56 -13.08 -14.30
CA ARG A 310 -8.06 -11.86 -13.63
C ARG A 310 -7.74 -10.56 -14.34
N ALA A 311 -7.11 -10.56 -15.51
CA ALA A 311 -6.78 -9.30 -16.19
C ALA A 311 -8.00 -8.42 -16.54
N VAL A 312 -9.22 -8.98 -16.54
CA VAL A 312 -10.47 -8.21 -16.66
C VAL A 312 -10.64 -7.13 -15.58
N GLN A 313 -9.99 -7.31 -14.42
CA GLN A 313 -10.00 -6.37 -13.31
C GLN A 313 -9.03 -5.19 -13.50
N MET A 314 -8.14 -5.25 -14.50
CA MET A 314 -7.14 -4.20 -14.73
C MET A 314 -7.77 -2.93 -15.32
N HIS A 315 -7.18 -1.80 -14.94
CA HIS A 315 -7.45 -0.49 -15.54
C HIS A 315 -6.60 -0.28 -16.81
N PRO A 316 -7.05 0.54 -17.77
CA PRO A 316 -6.36 0.73 -19.05
C PRO A 316 -4.86 1.01 -18.94
N PRO A 317 -4.37 1.94 -18.09
CA PRO A 317 -2.93 2.21 -17.98
C PRO A 317 -2.11 1.01 -17.51
N GLN A 318 -2.72 0.16 -16.67
CA GLN A 318 -2.08 -1.07 -16.19
C GLN A 318 -2.00 -2.12 -17.29
N ILE A 319 -3.03 -2.21 -18.14
CA ILE A 319 -3.07 -3.12 -19.30
C ILE A 319 -1.96 -2.73 -20.26
N TYR A 320 -1.88 -1.44 -20.60
CA TYR A 320 -0.82 -0.89 -21.45
C TYR A 320 0.57 -1.22 -20.90
N ASN A 321 0.82 -0.92 -19.62
CA ASN A 321 2.13 -1.17 -19.00
C ASN A 321 2.48 -2.66 -19.01
N ALA A 322 1.52 -3.53 -18.68
CA ALA A 322 1.75 -4.97 -18.70
C ALA A 322 2.08 -5.50 -20.09
N ILE A 323 1.37 -5.04 -21.14
CA ILE A 323 1.65 -5.42 -22.53
C ILE A 323 3.06 -4.99 -22.94
N CYS A 324 3.43 -3.74 -22.65
CA CYS A 324 4.76 -3.22 -22.99
C CYS A 324 5.86 -4.01 -22.30
N ILE A 325 5.75 -4.20 -20.98
CA ILE A 325 6.78 -4.90 -20.21
C ILE A 325 6.89 -6.37 -20.61
N LEU A 326 5.78 -7.09 -20.78
CA LEU A 326 5.83 -8.50 -21.17
C LEU A 326 6.48 -8.68 -22.55
N ASP A 327 6.21 -7.77 -23.47
CA ASP A 327 6.81 -7.79 -24.80
C ASP A 327 8.31 -7.44 -24.75
N ASP A 328 8.69 -6.41 -23.98
CA ASP A 328 10.09 -6.04 -23.75
C ASP A 328 10.88 -7.19 -23.07
N MET A 329 10.22 -7.98 -22.21
CA MET A 329 10.79 -9.18 -21.56
C MET A 329 10.70 -10.46 -22.42
N GLY A 330 10.07 -10.42 -23.60
CA GLY A 330 9.88 -11.60 -24.45
C GLY A 330 8.97 -12.69 -23.86
N ILE A 331 8.05 -12.34 -22.97
CA ILE A 331 7.15 -13.28 -22.27
C ILE A 331 5.85 -13.41 -23.06
N TYR A 332 5.66 -14.52 -23.78
CA TYR A 332 4.56 -14.71 -24.74
C TYR A 332 3.57 -15.84 -24.39
N HIS A 333 3.18 -15.97 -23.12
CA HIS A 333 2.23 -17.00 -22.67
C HIS A 333 0.85 -16.86 -23.33
N ASP A 334 0.44 -17.85 -24.14
CA ASP A 334 -0.72 -17.76 -25.03
C ASP A 334 -2.02 -17.34 -24.36
N LYS A 335 -2.36 -17.98 -23.23
CA LYS A 335 -3.63 -17.68 -22.54
C LYS A 335 -3.64 -16.29 -21.91
N ALA A 336 -2.49 -15.83 -21.43
CA ALA A 336 -2.37 -14.50 -20.85
C ALA A 336 -2.50 -13.43 -21.96
N TRP A 337 -1.80 -13.60 -23.08
CA TRP A 337 -1.90 -12.69 -24.22
C TRP A 337 -3.27 -12.68 -24.88
N LYS A 338 -3.93 -13.84 -24.97
CA LYS A 338 -5.34 -13.91 -25.40
C LYS A 338 -6.23 -13.09 -24.47
N GLN A 339 -6.04 -13.18 -23.16
CA GLN A 339 -6.81 -12.41 -22.19
C GLN A 339 -6.50 -10.91 -22.27
N LEU A 340 -5.23 -10.51 -22.46
CA LEU A 340 -4.82 -9.13 -22.73
C LEU A 340 -5.49 -8.59 -24.02
N GLY A 341 -5.56 -9.41 -25.06
CA GLY A 341 -6.27 -9.10 -26.29
C GLY A 341 -7.78 -8.90 -26.09
N VAL A 342 -8.41 -9.66 -25.20
CA VAL A 342 -9.84 -9.48 -24.87
C VAL A 342 -10.10 -8.20 -24.10
N ILE A 343 -9.25 -7.86 -23.12
CA ILE A 343 -9.47 -6.67 -22.29
C ILE A 343 -9.13 -5.38 -23.02
N ILE A 344 -8.12 -5.37 -23.91
CA ILE A 344 -7.79 -4.19 -24.70
C ILE A 344 -8.94 -3.84 -25.66
N GLN A 345 -9.64 -4.83 -26.21
CA GLN A 345 -10.85 -4.59 -26.99
C GLN A 345 -11.98 -3.94 -26.19
N LYS A 346 -12.04 -4.17 -24.87
CA LYS A 346 -13.11 -3.65 -24.00
C LYS A 346 -12.80 -2.30 -23.40
N LYS A 347 -11.53 -2.04 -23.09
CA LYS A 347 -11.10 -0.88 -22.29
C LYS A 347 -10.02 -0.04 -22.98
N GLY A 348 -9.57 -0.44 -24.17
CA GLY A 348 -8.47 0.22 -24.87
C GLY A 348 -8.81 1.64 -25.32
N ILE A 349 -10.08 1.96 -25.55
CA ILE A 349 -10.52 3.32 -25.92
C ILE A 349 -10.15 4.38 -24.88
N ASP A 350 -9.97 3.99 -23.62
CA ASP A 350 -9.56 4.88 -22.54
C ASP A 350 -8.05 5.18 -22.55
N LEU A 351 -7.27 4.54 -23.43
CA LEU A 351 -5.86 4.85 -23.62
C LEU A 351 -5.65 6.10 -24.49
N GLU A 352 -4.48 6.68 -24.37
CA GLU A 352 -4.01 7.74 -25.25
C GLU A 352 -3.73 7.20 -26.66
N LEU A 353 -3.79 8.08 -27.67
CA LEU A 353 -3.59 7.70 -29.07
C LEU A 353 -2.22 7.04 -29.30
N SER A 354 -1.16 7.60 -28.70
CA SER A 354 0.21 7.07 -28.78
C SER A 354 0.32 5.66 -28.19
N ASP A 355 -0.35 5.41 -27.06
CA ASP A 355 -0.36 4.13 -26.38
C ASP A 355 -1.12 3.06 -27.19
N LEU A 356 -2.25 3.43 -27.80
CA LEU A 356 -2.99 2.56 -28.71
C LEU A 356 -2.14 2.14 -29.92
N ARG A 357 -1.44 3.09 -30.55
CA ARG A 357 -0.53 2.80 -31.68
C ARG A 357 0.57 1.83 -31.26
N ARG A 358 1.15 2.04 -30.08
CA ARG A 358 2.18 1.14 -29.55
C ARG A 358 1.63 -0.26 -29.29
N VAL A 359 0.47 -0.38 -28.65
CA VAL A 359 -0.17 -1.68 -28.38
C VAL A 359 -0.51 -2.42 -29.67
N TYR A 360 -1.06 -1.72 -30.67
CA TYR A 360 -1.33 -2.30 -31.99
C TYR A 360 -0.05 -2.89 -32.61
N ASN A 361 1.03 -2.11 -32.61
CA ASN A 361 2.31 -2.55 -33.17
C ASN A 361 2.90 -3.73 -32.41
N ILE A 362 2.76 -3.79 -31.08
CA ILE A 362 3.20 -4.92 -30.26
C ILE A 362 2.44 -6.20 -30.66
N PHE A 363 1.10 -6.18 -30.68
CA PHE A 363 0.29 -7.34 -31.08
C PHE A 363 0.58 -7.81 -32.51
N LYS A 364 0.88 -6.88 -33.41
CA LYS A 364 1.26 -7.19 -34.80
C LYS A 364 2.63 -7.83 -34.86
N ARG A 365 3.63 -7.26 -34.18
CA ARG A 365 5.02 -7.74 -34.19
C ARG A 365 5.16 -9.11 -33.55
N ASN A 366 4.50 -9.35 -32.42
CA ASN A 366 4.65 -10.59 -31.66
C ASN A 366 3.69 -11.71 -32.09
N GLY A 367 2.83 -11.46 -33.08
CA GLY A 367 1.90 -12.46 -33.62
C GLY A 367 0.80 -12.89 -32.65
N LYS A 368 0.53 -12.13 -31.58
CA LYS A 368 -0.56 -12.41 -30.62
C LYS A 368 -1.88 -11.72 -30.95
N GLY A 369 -1.90 -10.87 -31.99
CA GLY A 369 -3.11 -10.26 -32.51
C GLY A 369 -3.97 -11.20 -33.36
N ASN A 370 -5.21 -10.79 -33.63
CA ASN A 370 -6.10 -11.39 -34.62
C ASN A 370 -6.96 -10.29 -35.25
N ASP A 371 -7.66 -10.60 -36.33
CA ASP A 371 -8.45 -9.62 -37.11
C ASP A 371 -9.44 -8.82 -36.23
N ARG A 372 -10.01 -9.47 -35.21
CA ARG A 372 -10.92 -8.82 -34.28
C ARG A 372 -10.20 -7.80 -33.38
N ILE A 373 -9.02 -8.14 -32.86
CA ILE A 373 -8.20 -7.21 -32.06
C ILE A 373 -7.80 -6.01 -32.93
N PHE A 374 -7.29 -6.27 -34.13
CA PHE A 374 -6.83 -5.20 -35.03
C PHE A 374 -7.97 -4.28 -35.47
N GLY A 375 -9.12 -4.83 -35.88
CA GLY A 375 -10.26 -4.01 -36.29
C GLY A 375 -10.79 -3.11 -35.16
N ILE A 376 -10.80 -3.59 -33.90
CA ILE A 376 -11.23 -2.76 -32.76
C ILE A 376 -10.17 -1.69 -32.43
N LEU A 377 -8.89 -2.04 -32.44
CA LEU A 377 -7.83 -1.06 -32.19
C LEU A 377 -7.78 0.02 -33.28
N GLU A 378 -7.95 -0.33 -34.55
CA GLU A 378 -8.04 0.61 -35.67
C GLU A 378 -9.24 1.55 -35.52
N HIS A 379 -10.39 1.02 -35.09
CA HIS A 379 -11.54 1.85 -34.77
C HIS A 379 -11.24 2.84 -33.63
N PHE A 380 -10.61 2.39 -32.54
CA PHE A 380 -10.23 3.28 -31.43
C PHE A 380 -9.21 4.34 -31.86
N LEU A 381 -8.23 3.99 -32.69
CA LEU A 381 -7.27 4.92 -33.26
C LEU A 381 -7.99 6.02 -34.06
N SER A 382 -8.90 5.65 -34.96
CA SER A 382 -9.69 6.60 -35.74
C SER A 382 -10.50 7.54 -34.85
N CYS A 383 -11.19 7.02 -33.82
CA CYS A 383 -11.97 7.86 -32.91
C CYS A 383 -11.10 8.87 -32.13
N LYS A 384 -9.90 8.45 -31.72
CA LYS A 384 -8.95 9.31 -31.00
C LYS A 384 -8.33 10.36 -31.92
N GLU A 385 -7.98 9.99 -33.15
CA GLU A 385 -7.50 10.93 -34.18
C GLU A 385 -8.56 12.00 -34.48
N ASP A 386 -9.82 11.59 -34.65
CA ASP A 386 -10.94 12.52 -34.84
C ASP A 386 -11.10 13.47 -33.65
N THR A 387 -10.96 12.95 -32.42
CA THR A 387 -11.04 13.77 -31.20
C THR A 387 -9.91 14.80 -31.10
N GLU A 388 -8.68 14.43 -31.50
CA GLU A 388 -7.54 15.36 -31.52
C GLU A 388 -7.69 16.43 -32.62
N LEU A 389 -8.26 16.06 -33.77
CA LEU A 389 -8.42 16.98 -34.91
C LEU A 389 -9.61 17.93 -34.75
N TYR A 390 -10.73 17.45 -34.22
CA TYR A 390 -12.00 18.17 -34.22
C TYR A 390 -12.51 18.54 -32.82
N GLY A 391 -11.81 18.10 -31.76
CA GLY A 391 -12.23 18.27 -30.37
C GLY A 391 -13.17 17.15 -29.89
N PRO A 392 -13.43 17.08 -28.58
CA PRO A 392 -14.40 16.11 -28.03
C PRO A 392 -15.79 16.39 -28.59
N GLN A 393 -16.44 15.34 -29.11
CA GLN A 393 -17.84 15.38 -29.57
C GLN A 393 -18.82 15.54 -28.42
#